data_AF-A0A9D6VXS9-F1
#
_entry.id   AF-A0A9D6VXS9-F1
#
_cell.length_a   1.000
_cell.length_b   1.000
_cell.length_c   1.000
_cell.angle_alpha   90.00
_cell.angle_beta   90.00
_cell.angle_gamma   90.00
#
_symmetry.space_group_name_H-M   'P 1'
#
loop_
_entity.id
_entity.type
_entity.pdbx_description
1 polymer ?
#
loop_
_entity_poly.entity_id
_entity_poly.type
_entity_poly.pdbx_seq_one_letter_code
_entity_poly.pdbx_strand_id
1 'polypeptide(L)' 'MRLRTFAVLLAAALAAAAGCESRDPCRKLAERDCARNGWDSAICRDARRRAADADPFLIEVCRAELASGPRPR' A
#
# COMPACT_ATOMS: atom_id res chain seq x y z
N MET A 1 -21.64 -11.39 -29.80
CA MET A 1 -20.91 -12.18 -28.77
C MET A 1 -19.53 -11.62 -28.38
N ARG A 2 -19.20 -10.34 -28.64
CA ARG A 2 -17.86 -9.77 -28.33
C ARG A 2 -17.79 -8.94 -27.03
N LEU A 3 -18.92 -8.48 -26.48
CA LEU A 3 -18.91 -7.67 -25.25
C LEU A 3 -18.58 -8.48 -23.97
N ARG A 4 -18.99 -9.75 -23.91
CA ARG A 4 -18.79 -10.59 -22.71
C ARG A 4 -17.32 -10.89 -22.44
N THR A 5 -16.50 -11.06 -23.47
CA THR A 5 -15.06 -11.31 -23.35
C THR A 5 -14.29 -10.11 -22.81
N PHE A 6 -14.66 -8.89 -23.20
CA PHE A 6 -14.03 -7.67 -22.67
C PHE A 6 -14.33 -7.46 -21.19
N ALA A 7 -15.57 -7.73 -20.75
CA ALA A 7 -15.95 -7.60 -19.34
C ALA A 7 -15.19 -8.60 -18.43
N VAL A 8 -14.99 -9.84 -18.90
CA VAL A 8 -14.23 -10.86 -18.17
C VAL A 8 -12.75 -10.50 -18.08
N LEU A 9 -12.15 -9.99 -19.17
CA LEU A 9 -10.76 -9.55 -19.17
C LEU A 9 -10.54 -8.32 -18.28
N LEU A 10 -11.49 -7.37 -18.26
CA LEU A 10 -11.42 -6.22 -17.37
C LEU A 10 -11.52 -6.65 -15.90
N ALA A 11 -12.45 -7.54 -15.57
CA ALA A 11 -12.60 -8.07 -14.21
C ALA A 11 -11.36 -8.84 -13.73
N ALA A 12 -10.73 -9.64 -14.61
CA ALA A 12 -9.49 -10.33 -14.30
C ALA A 12 -8.31 -9.37 -14.08
N ALA A 13 -8.23 -8.28 -14.85
CA ALA A 13 -7.22 -7.25 -14.66
C ALA A 13 -7.42 -6.46 -13.35
N LEU A 14 -8.66 -6.15 -12.97
CA LEU A 14 -8.95 -5.51 -11.68
C LEU A 14 -8.68 -6.45 -10.49
N ALA A 15 -8.98 -7.74 -10.62
CA ALA A 15 -8.67 -8.73 -9.59
C ALA A 15 -7.15 -8.92 -9.41
N ALA A 16 -6.38 -8.88 -10.50
CA ALA A 16 -4.92 -8.92 -10.44
C ALA A 16 -4.33 -7.64 -9.80
N ALA A 17 -4.92 -6.48 -10.05
CA ALA A 17 -4.50 -5.22 -9.43
C ALA A 17 -4.80 -5.16 -7.92
N ALA A 18 -5.92 -5.75 -7.48
CA ALA A 18 -6.26 -5.89 -6.05
C ALA A 18 -5.31 -6.86 -5.31
N GLY A 19 -4.68 -7.80 -6.02
CA GLY A 19 -3.69 -8.73 -5.46
C GLY A 19 -2.28 -8.16 -5.32
N CYS A 20 -2.02 -6.96 -5.84
CA CYS A 20 -0.74 -6.24 -5.67
C CYS A 20 -0.70 -5.40 -4.39
N GLU A 21 -1.48 -5.76 -3.38
CA GLU A 21 -1.30 -5.19 -2.05
C GLU A 21 0.12 -5.56 -1.59
N SER A 22 0.96 -4.54 -1.40
CA SER A 22 2.35 -4.70 -0.98
C SER A 22 2.46 -5.71 0.17
N ARG A 23 3.11 -6.87 -0.01
CA ARG A 23 3.34 -7.79 1.12
C ARG A 23 4.21 -7.19 2.23
N ASP A 24 4.93 -6.12 1.91
CA ASP A 24 5.76 -5.37 2.85
C ASP A 24 4.89 -4.41 3.69
N PRO A 25 4.81 -4.61 5.03
CA PRO A 25 4.02 -3.77 5.91
C PRO A 25 4.55 -2.33 5.99
N CYS A 26 5.86 -2.10 5.87
CA CYS A 26 6.40 -0.74 5.91
C CYS A 26 6.03 0.02 4.64
N ARG A 27 6.02 -0.64 3.48
CA ARG A 27 5.57 -0.01 2.25
C ARG A 27 4.06 0.30 2.27
N LYS A 28 3.21 -0.59 2.80
CA LYS A 28 1.78 -0.27 3.01
C LYS A 28 1.59 0.92 3.95
N LEU A 29 2.37 0.97 5.03
CA LEU A 29 2.32 2.07 5.99
C LEU A 29 2.71 3.40 5.32
N ALA A 30 3.77 3.37 4.50
CA ALA A 30 4.19 4.53 3.72
C ALA A 30 3.12 4.97 2.71
N GLU A 31 2.50 4.06 1.98
CA GLU A 31 1.38 4.35 1.07
C GLU A 31 0.20 4.99 1.82
N ARG A 32 -0.13 4.47 3.01
CA ARG A 32 -1.16 5.05 3.91
C ARG A 32 -0.81 6.47 4.32
N ASP A 33 0.45 6.74 4.63
CA ASP A 33 0.94 8.07 5.02
C ASP A 33 0.95 9.04 3.82
N CYS A 34 1.33 8.56 2.63
CA CYS A 34 1.23 9.30 1.38
C CYS A 34 -0.21 9.67 1.04
N ALA A 35 -1.16 8.74 1.20
CA ALA A 35 -2.57 9.00 0.94
C ALA A 35 -3.15 10.07 1.87
N ARG A 36 -2.68 10.17 3.13
CA ARG A 36 -3.13 11.19 4.08
C ARG A 36 -2.49 12.57 3.88
N ASN A 37 -1.24 12.62 3.44
CA ASN A 37 -0.45 13.86 3.40
C ASN A 37 -0.17 14.37 1.98
N GLY A 38 -0.53 13.61 0.95
CA GLY A 38 -0.21 13.87 -0.45
C GLY A 38 1.06 13.15 -0.91
N TRP A 39 1.04 12.63 -2.14
CA TRP A 39 2.11 11.82 -2.73
C TRP A 39 3.43 12.58 -2.94
N ASP A 40 3.36 13.90 -3.13
CA ASP A 40 4.54 14.76 -3.29
C ASP A 40 4.96 15.47 -1.99
N SER A 41 4.37 15.10 -0.85
CA SER A 41 4.75 15.66 0.44
C SER A 41 6.12 15.16 0.91
N ALA A 42 6.80 15.97 1.72
CA ALA A 42 8.04 15.55 2.37
C ALA A 42 7.83 14.32 3.27
N ILE A 43 6.64 14.22 3.90
CA ILE A 43 6.23 13.10 4.74
C ILE A 43 6.16 11.81 3.91
N CYS A 44 5.52 11.85 2.74
CA CYS A 44 5.45 10.69 1.84
C CYS A 44 6.84 10.24 1.39
N ARG A 45 7.71 11.18 0.99
CA ARG A 45 9.09 10.86 0.59
C ARG A 45 9.89 10.21 1.72
N ASP A 46 9.79 10.72 2.94
CA ASP A 46 10.46 10.13 4.10
C ASP A 46 9.93 8.73 4.42
N ALA A 47 8.60 8.55 4.44
CA ALA A 47 7.97 7.27 4.70
C ALA A 47 8.39 6.21 3.67
N ARG A 48 8.45 6.56 2.39
CA ARG A 48 8.91 5.66 1.32
C ARG A 48 10.40 5.29 1.46
N ARG A 49 11.25 6.24 1.86
CA ARG A 49 12.68 5.96 2.12
C ARG A 49 12.85 5.02 3.30
N ARG A 50 12.18 5.29 4.43
CA ARG A 50 12.20 4.41 5.60
C ARG A 50 11.70 3.00 5.29
N ALA A 51 10.68 2.87 4.43
CA ALA A 51 10.21 1.57 3.97
C ALA A 51 11.25 0.84 3.11
N ALA A 52 12.01 1.55 2.28
CA ALA A 52 13.08 0.96 1.47
C ALA A 52 14.28 0.50 2.31
N ASP A 53 14.58 1.22 3.39
CA ASP A 53 15.69 0.95 4.30
C ASP A 53 15.27 0.11 5.53
N ALA A 54 14.08 -0.53 5.49
CA ALA A 54 13.52 -1.21 6.65
C ALA A 54 14.30 -2.49 7.00
N ASP A 55 14.81 -2.55 8.22
CA ASP A 55 15.35 -3.78 8.81
C ASP A 55 14.23 -4.70 9.35
N PRO A 56 14.54 -5.96 9.71
CA PRO A 56 13.54 -6.90 10.23
C PRO A 56 12.77 -6.41 11.46
N PHE A 57 13.38 -5.58 12.32
CA PHE A 57 12.70 -5.02 13.48
C PHE A 57 11.68 -3.96 13.05
N LEU A 58 12.07 -3.07 12.13
CA LEU A 58 11.16 -2.06 11.56
C LEU A 58 9.97 -2.70 10.85
N ILE A 59 10.17 -3.82 10.14
CA ILE A 59 9.08 -4.57 9.51
C ILE A 59 8.03 -5.02 10.54
N GLU A 60 8.44 -5.50 11.70
CA GLU A 60 7.51 -5.90 12.78
C GLU A 60 6.77 -4.69 13.38
N VAL A 61 7.47 -3.56 13.58
CA VAL A 61 6.85 -2.32 14.05
C VAL A 61 5.80 -1.82 13.06
N CYS A 62 6.13 -1.80 11.76
CA CYS A 62 5.18 -1.42 10.70
C CYS A 62 3.95 -2.34 10.69
N ARG A 63 4.13 -3.64 10.91
CA ARG A 63 3.04 -4.61 11.00
C ARG A 63 2.11 -4.31 12.19
N ALA A 64 2.68 -4.02 13.36
CA ALA A 64 1.91 -3.65 14.55
C ALA A 64 1.12 -2.33 14.36
N GLU A 65 1.72 -1.33 13.70
CA GLU A 65 1.08 -0.05 13.39
C GLU A 65 -0.06 -0.16 12.36
N LEU A 66 0.03 -1.11 11.43
CA LEU A 66 -1.08 -1.44 10.54
C LEU A 66 -2.21 -2.18 11.26
N ALA A 67 -1.86 -3.13 12.13
CA ALA A 67 -2.84 -3.89 12.93
C ALA A 67 -3.60 -3.01 13.93
N SER A 68 -2.95 -1.98 14.46
CA SER A 68 -3.55 -1.03 15.41
C SER A 68 -4.59 -0.08 14.78
N GLY A 69 -4.73 -0.10 13.44
CA GLY A 69 -5.64 0.77 12.71
C GLY A 69 -5.25 2.26 12.73
N PRO A 70 -6.05 3.14 12.11
CA PRO A 70 -5.80 4.58 12.18
C PRO A 70 -6.09 5.09 13.61
N ARG A 71 -5.07 5.59 14.30
CA ARG A 71 -5.28 6.29 15.57
C ARG A 71 -6.05 7.60 15.31
N PRO A 72 -7.13 7.88 16.05
CA PRO A 72 -7.77 9.20 16.00
C PRO A 72 -6.75 10.26 16.43
N ARG A 73 -6.72 11.37 15.70
CA ARG A 73 -5.86 12.53 16.00
C ARG A 73 -6.32 13.25 17.25
#